data_AF-N9NTM9-F1
#
_entry.id   AF-N9NTM9-F1
#
_cell.length_a   1.000
_cell.length_b   1.000
_cell.length_c   1.000
_cell.angle_alpha   90.00
_cell.angle_beta   90.00
_cell.angle_gamma   90.00
#
_symmetry.space_group_name_H-M   'P 1'
#
loop_
_entity.id
_entity.type
_entity.pdbx_description
1 polymer ?
#
loop_
_entity_poly.entity_id
_entity_poly.type
_entity_poly.pdbx_seq_one_letter_code
_entity_poly.pdbx_strand_id
1 'polypeptide(L)'
;MSWTKRQIVEQALEELGLASYVFDMQPEQVESAKLKLDNMMGLWDAKDIRFGYPLGSSAKSGDLDEETHIPDYAVEAVRLNLAIRLAGSFGKAVPVELKAMAKDAFETIQLAMLSNPPRVRLNPSLPRGAGHKGGCLPFIESTPTKTVFAPDTSVSFSNE
;
A
#
# COMPACT_ATOMS: atom_id res chain seq x y z
N MET A 1 9.38 10.45 -3.79
CA MET A 1 10.12 10.12 -5.03
C MET A 1 9.60 8.77 -5.53
N SER A 2 9.75 8.39 -6.80
CA SER A 2 9.29 7.07 -7.25
C SER A 2 10.43 6.05 -7.10
N TRP A 3 10.14 4.92 -6.47
CA TRP A 3 11.11 3.84 -6.23
C TRP A 3 10.96 2.76 -7.29
N THR A 4 12.07 2.21 -7.79
CA THR A 4 12.01 1.06 -8.72
C THR A 4 11.91 -0.27 -7.97
N LYS A 5 11.37 -1.30 -8.63
CA LYS A 5 11.28 -2.65 -8.02
C LYS A 5 12.66 -3.18 -7.63
N ARG A 6 13.67 -2.94 -8.48
CA ARG A 6 15.07 -3.27 -8.20
C ARG A 6 15.56 -2.65 -6.89
N GLN A 7 15.40 -1.35 -6.72
CA GLN A 7 15.87 -0.63 -5.52
C GLN A 7 15.24 -1.18 -4.24
N ILE A 8 13.95 -1.52 -4.26
CA ILE A 8 13.27 -2.11 -3.09
C ILE A 8 13.84 -3.49 -2.75
N VAL A 9 14.13 -4.31 -3.77
CA VAL A 9 14.74 -5.64 -3.58
C VAL A 9 16.15 -5.51 -3.02
N GLU A 10 16.98 -4.63 -3.59
CA GLU A 10 18.34 -4.37 -3.12
C GLU A 10 18.34 -3.91 -1.66
N GLN A 11 17.51 -2.93 -1.30
CA GLN A 11 17.39 -2.48 0.08
C GLN A 11 16.86 -3.57 1.03
N ALA A 12 15.90 -4.39 0.60
CA ALA A 12 15.41 -5.48 1.43
C ALA A 12 16.51 -6.52 1.75
N LEU A 13 17.48 -6.69 0.85
CA LEU A 13 18.64 -7.57 1.07
C LEU A 13 19.70 -6.89 1.95
N GLU A 14 19.89 -5.58 1.83
CA GLU A 14 20.74 -4.80 2.72
C GLU A 14 20.27 -4.91 4.19
N GLU A 15 18.96 -4.82 4.44
CA GLU A 15 18.36 -5.00 5.77
C GLU A 15 18.59 -6.41 6.36
N LEU A 16 18.80 -7.42 5.51
CA LEU A 16 19.18 -8.78 5.95
C LEU A 16 20.68 -8.92 6.23
N GLY A 17 21.48 -7.86 6.06
CA GLY A 17 22.93 -7.92 6.15
C GLY A 17 23.57 -8.66 4.99
N LEU A 18 22.87 -8.77 3.85
CA LEU A 18 23.35 -9.39 2.62
C LEU A 18 23.84 -8.35 1.60
N ALA A 19 24.30 -7.18 2.06
CA ALA A 19 24.73 -6.09 1.19
C ALA A 19 25.83 -6.50 0.18
N SER A 20 26.75 -7.38 0.56
CA SER A 20 27.76 -7.95 -0.36
C SER A 20 27.19 -8.96 -1.36
N TYR A 21 26.05 -9.58 -1.04
CA TYR A 21 25.34 -10.54 -1.90
C TYR A 21 24.50 -9.87 -2.98
N VAL A 22 24.20 -8.58 -2.85
CA VAL A 22 23.49 -7.78 -3.87
C VAL A 22 24.31 -7.73 -5.16
N PHE A 23 25.63 -7.57 -5.05
CA PHE A 23 26.54 -7.45 -6.20
C PHE A 23 26.78 -8.76 -6.96
N ASP A 24 26.68 -9.92 -6.28
CA ASP A 24 26.87 -11.25 -6.86
C ASP A 24 25.54 -11.98 -7.15
N MET A 25 24.41 -11.28 -7.07
CA MET A 25 23.11 -11.89 -7.23
C MET A 25 22.92 -12.38 -8.67
N GLN A 26 22.59 -13.66 -8.81
CA GLN A 26 22.29 -14.23 -10.14
C GLN A 26 20.94 -13.68 -10.66
N PRO A 27 20.79 -13.45 -11.97
CA PRO A 27 19.56 -12.90 -12.55
C PRO A 27 18.29 -13.65 -12.12
N GLU A 28 18.36 -14.98 -12.00
CA GLU A 28 17.24 -15.83 -11.59
C GLU A 28 16.82 -15.57 -10.14
N GLN A 29 17.77 -15.21 -9.26
CA GLN A 29 17.47 -14.86 -7.87
C GLN A 29 16.77 -13.51 -7.79
N VAL A 30 17.16 -12.56 -8.64
CA VAL A 30 16.52 -11.24 -8.73
C VAL A 30 15.08 -11.39 -9.25
N GLU A 31 14.85 -12.20 -10.29
CA GLU A 31 13.51 -12.51 -10.78
C GLU A 31 12.65 -13.20 -9.72
N SER A 32 13.22 -14.15 -8.97
CA SER A 32 12.52 -14.81 -7.87
C SER A 32 12.15 -13.84 -6.75
N ALA A 33 13.03 -12.90 -6.43
CA ALA A 33 12.78 -11.85 -5.45
C ALA A 33 11.68 -10.89 -5.91
N LYS A 34 11.67 -10.50 -7.20
CA LYS A 34 10.60 -9.72 -7.81
C LYS A 34 9.25 -10.43 -7.70
N LEU A 35 9.20 -11.72 -8.05
CA LEU A 35 7.96 -12.50 -8.00
C LEU A 35 7.41 -12.59 -6.57
N LYS A 36 8.28 -12.63 -5.56
CA LYS A 36 7.87 -12.56 -4.15
C LYS A 36 7.35 -11.18 -3.75
N LEU A 37 7.94 -10.10 -4.26
CA LEU A 37 7.43 -8.74 -4.09
C LEU A 37 6.03 -8.63 -4.70
N ASP A 38 5.85 -9.06 -5.95
CA ASP A 38 4.55 -9.04 -6.64
C ASP A 38 3.49 -9.85 -5.87
N ASN A 39 3.82 -11.05 -5.41
CA ASN A 39 2.92 -11.87 -4.58
C ASN A 39 2.58 -11.21 -3.23
N MET A 40 3.55 -10.52 -2.62
CA MET A 40 3.31 -9.78 -1.37
C MET A 40 2.38 -8.61 -1.61
N MET A 41 2.58 -7.85 -2.69
CA MET A 41 1.73 -6.73 -3.08
C MET A 41 0.31 -7.20 -3.43
N GLY A 42 0.15 -8.33 -4.11
CA GLY A 42 -1.16 -8.94 -4.36
C GLY A 42 -1.87 -9.41 -3.07
N LEU A 43 -1.11 -9.91 -2.08
CA LEU A 43 -1.69 -10.25 -0.77
C LEU A 43 -2.16 -9.01 0.00
N TRP A 44 -1.44 -7.89 -0.13
CA TRP A 44 -1.81 -6.63 0.52
C TRP A 44 -3.01 -5.99 -0.17
N ASP A 45 -3.10 -6.09 -1.50
CA ASP A 45 -4.28 -5.69 -2.25
C ASP A 45 -5.54 -6.46 -1.80
N ALA A 46 -5.42 -7.77 -1.54
CA ALA A 46 -6.50 -8.57 -0.97
C ALA A 46 -6.91 -8.16 0.46
N LYS A 47 -6.05 -7.42 1.18
CA LYS A 47 -6.33 -6.83 2.49
C LYS A 47 -6.84 -5.39 2.39
N ASP A 48 -7.18 -4.93 1.18
CA ASP A 48 -7.59 -3.56 0.88
C ASP A 48 -6.49 -2.51 1.13
N ILE A 49 -5.23 -2.95 1.13
CA ILE A 49 -4.04 -2.08 1.27
C ILE A 49 -3.47 -1.84 -0.13
N ARG A 50 -3.86 -0.72 -0.75
CA ARG A 50 -3.52 -0.38 -2.13
C ARG A 50 -2.60 0.84 -2.22
N PHE A 51 -1.51 0.71 -2.98
CA PHE A 51 -0.56 1.81 -3.23
C PHE A 51 -0.39 2.19 -4.71
N GLY A 52 -1.20 1.64 -5.62
CA GLY A 52 -1.02 1.86 -7.06
C GLY A 52 0.17 1.09 -7.68
N TYR A 53 0.63 0.03 -7.01
CA TYR A 53 1.71 -0.82 -7.50
C TYR A 53 1.32 -1.51 -8.82
N PRO A 54 2.15 -1.47 -9.87
CA PRO A 54 1.87 -2.13 -11.14
C PRO A 54 2.05 -3.64 -10.99
N LEU A 55 0.92 -4.31 -10.72
CA LEU A 55 0.82 -5.77 -10.73
C LEU A 55 0.75 -6.24 -12.19
N GLY A 56 1.70 -7.11 -12.57
CA GLY A 56 1.67 -7.77 -13.86
C GLY A 56 0.45 -8.70 -13.99
N SER A 57 -0.15 -8.76 -15.18
CA SER A 57 -1.24 -9.71 -15.47
C SER A 57 -0.77 -11.18 -15.49
N SER A 58 0.54 -11.41 -15.55
CA SER A 58 1.17 -12.72 -15.50
C SER A 58 2.41 -12.72 -14.60
N ALA A 59 2.77 -13.88 -14.05
CA ALA A 59 3.91 -14.05 -13.14
C ALA A 59 5.28 -13.66 -13.76
N LYS A 60 5.38 -13.61 -15.09
CA LYS A 60 6.58 -13.19 -15.82
C LYS A 60 6.49 -11.79 -16.43
N SER A 61 5.31 -11.19 -16.53
CA SER A 61 5.18 -9.83 -17.06
C SER A 61 5.50 -8.82 -15.96
N GLY A 62 6.61 -8.12 -16.08
CA GLY A 62 6.96 -7.02 -15.20
C GLY A 62 8.44 -6.71 -15.35
N ASP A 63 8.78 -5.45 -15.55
CA ASP A 63 10.18 -5.04 -15.63
C ASP A 63 10.74 -4.82 -14.21
N LEU A 64 12.01 -5.09 -14.01
CA LEU A 64 12.69 -4.89 -12.73
C LEU A 64 12.96 -3.41 -12.45
N ASP A 65 13.13 -2.65 -13.52
CA ASP A 65 13.41 -1.21 -13.48
C ASP A 65 12.12 -0.37 -13.56
N GLU A 66 10.95 -1.03 -13.54
CA GLU A 66 9.65 -0.38 -13.48
C GLU A 66 9.48 0.38 -12.16
N GLU A 67 8.90 1.58 -12.27
CA GLU A 67 8.51 2.38 -11.11
C GLU A 67 7.35 1.72 -10.35
N THR A 68 7.41 1.75 -9.02
CA THR A 68 6.43 1.08 -8.16
C THR A 68 5.27 1.96 -7.74
N HIS A 69 5.40 3.29 -7.90
CA HIS A 69 4.44 4.29 -7.43
C HIS A 69 4.07 4.21 -5.93
N ILE A 70 4.86 3.47 -5.14
CA ILE A 70 4.66 3.36 -3.70
C ILE A 70 5.01 4.71 -3.06
N PRO A 71 4.13 5.28 -2.22
CA PRO A 71 4.42 6.55 -1.58
C PRO A 71 5.51 6.38 -0.52
N ASP A 72 6.34 7.43 -0.32
CA ASP A 72 7.54 7.38 0.53
C ASP A 72 7.24 6.87 1.96
N TYR A 73 6.05 7.14 2.53
CA TYR A 73 5.65 6.67 3.86
C TYR A 73 5.41 5.16 3.94
N ALA A 74 5.16 4.48 2.82
CA ALA A 74 4.85 3.05 2.76
C ALA A 74 6.06 2.19 2.36
N VAL A 75 7.08 2.79 1.75
CA VAL A 75 8.28 2.11 1.24
C VAL A 75 8.97 1.30 2.34
N GLU A 76 9.09 1.88 3.54
CA GLU A 76 9.74 1.21 4.66
C GLU A 76 9.04 -0.08 5.08
N ALA A 77 7.70 -0.09 5.15
CA ALA A 77 6.99 -1.32 5.49
C ALA A 77 7.15 -2.38 4.39
N VAL A 78 7.17 -1.98 3.12
CA VAL A 78 7.32 -2.89 1.98
C VAL A 78 8.71 -3.54 2.01
N ARG A 79 9.80 -2.77 2.13
CA ARG A 79 11.17 -3.31 2.16
C ARG A 79 11.38 -4.28 3.34
N LEU A 80 10.91 -3.93 4.54
CA LEU A 80 11.08 -4.75 5.74
C LEU A 80 10.28 -6.06 5.66
N ASN A 81 9.04 -6.02 5.19
CA ASN A 81 8.24 -7.24 5.02
C ASN A 81 8.76 -8.12 3.87
N LEU A 82 9.32 -7.52 2.82
CA LEU A 82 9.98 -8.25 1.75
C LEU A 82 11.23 -8.98 2.28
N ALA A 83 12.06 -8.31 3.08
CA ALA A 83 13.25 -8.89 3.70
C ALA A 83 12.92 -10.17 4.48
N ILE A 84 11.88 -10.16 5.30
CA ILE A 84 11.42 -11.35 6.05
C ILE A 84 11.07 -12.52 5.12
N ARG A 85 10.40 -12.24 3.99
CA ARG A 85 10.01 -13.27 3.00
C ARG A 85 11.20 -13.80 2.19
N LEU A 86 12.21 -12.96 1.94
CA LEU A 86 13.42 -13.34 1.23
C LEU A 86 14.33 -14.21 2.11
N ALA A 87 14.44 -13.89 3.41
CA ALA A 87 15.30 -14.61 4.35
C ALA A 87 15.09 -16.13 4.34
N GLY A 88 13.83 -16.59 4.24
CA GLY A 88 13.49 -18.01 4.16
C GLY A 88 14.05 -18.72 2.93
N SER A 89 14.15 -18.05 1.78
CA SER A 89 14.75 -18.65 0.57
C SER A 89 16.28 -18.61 0.58
N PHE A 90 16.87 -17.64 1.28
CA PHE A 90 18.31 -17.56 1.44
C PHE A 90 18.84 -18.32 2.67
N GLY A 91 17.96 -19.00 3.42
CA GLY A 91 18.33 -19.78 4.60
C GLY A 91 18.91 -18.94 5.75
N LYS A 92 18.63 -17.63 5.78
CA LYS A 92 19.12 -16.72 6.83
C LYS A 92 18.10 -16.60 7.96
N ALA A 93 18.59 -16.52 9.19
CA ALA A 93 17.76 -16.22 10.35
C ALA A 93 17.39 -14.74 10.34
N VAL A 94 16.10 -14.45 10.42
CA VAL A 94 15.59 -13.07 10.51
C VAL A 94 15.79 -12.57 11.95
N PRO A 95 16.46 -11.41 12.16
CA PRO A 95 16.63 -10.83 13.48
C PRO A 95 15.27 -10.42 14.08
N VAL A 96 15.14 -10.53 15.41
CA VAL A 96 13.88 -10.25 16.12
C VAL A 96 13.48 -8.77 15.97
N GLU A 97 14.45 -7.85 16.04
CA GLU A 97 14.24 -6.42 15.85
C GLU A 97 13.60 -6.10 14.49
N LEU A 98 14.07 -6.72 13.41
CA LEU A 98 13.53 -6.51 12.06
C LEU A 98 12.07 -6.97 11.97
N LYS A 99 11.69 -8.06 12.65
CA LYS A 99 10.29 -8.49 12.73
C LYS A 99 9.42 -7.49 13.48
N ALA A 100 9.94 -6.91 14.57
CA ALA A 100 9.24 -5.88 15.32
C ALA A 100 9.03 -4.61 14.49
N MET A 101 10.08 -4.13 13.81
CA MET A 101 10.00 -2.98 12.91
C MET A 101 9.06 -3.22 11.73
N ALA A 102 9.12 -4.38 11.09
CA ALA A 102 8.23 -4.72 9.97
C ALA A 102 6.76 -4.74 10.39
N LYS A 103 6.49 -5.20 11.62
CA LYS A 103 5.14 -5.19 12.20
C LYS A 103 4.67 -3.77 12.49
N ASP A 104 5.49 -2.97 13.16
CA ASP A 104 5.17 -1.59 13.52
C ASP A 104 4.92 -0.71 12.27
N ALA A 105 5.78 -0.83 11.26
CA ALA A 105 5.60 -0.13 9.99
C ALA A 105 4.31 -0.54 9.27
N PHE A 106 3.95 -1.83 9.30
CA PHE A 106 2.72 -2.33 8.69
C PHE A 106 1.46 -1.88 9.47
N GLU A 107 1.52 -1.83 10.79
CA GLU A 107 0.44 -1.29 11.63
C GLU A 107 0.25 0.21 11.40
N THR A 108 1.35 0.96 11.27
CA THR A 108 1.32 2.40 10.97
C THR A 108 0.62 2.70 9.64
N ILE A 109 0.87 1.90 8.60
CA ILE A 109 0.16 2.05 7.31
C ILE A 109 -1.34 1.77 7.45
N GLN A 110 -1.72 0.71 8.16
CA GLN A 110 -3.13 0.40 8.39
C GLN A 110 -3.83 1.54 9.13
N LEU A 111 -3.19 2.10 10.16
CA LEU A 111 -3.71 3.24 10.89
C LEU A 111 -3.84 4.47 10.00
N ALA A 112 -2.87 4.72 9.11
CA ALA A 112 -2.94 5.81 8.14
C ALA A 112 -4.15 5.65 7.20
N MET A 113 -4.46 4.44 6.74
CA MET A 113 -5.64 4.16 5.92
C MET A 113 -6.95 4.33 6.70
N LEU A 114 -6.99 3.88 7.96
CA LEU A 114 -8.15 4.01 8.84
C LEU A 114 -8.44 5.46 9.24
N SER A 115 -7.45 6.35 9.20
CA SER A 115 -7.58 7.74 9.65
C SER A 115 -8.59 8.57 8.83
N ASN A 116 -8.95 8.12 7.62
CA ASN A 116 -9.95 8.77 6.78
C ASN A 116 -11.11 7.81 6.43
N PRO A 117 -11.99 7.49 7.38
CA PRO A 117 -13.15 6.67 7.08
C PRO A 117 -14.05 7.41 6.07
N PRO A 118 -14.66 6.70 5.11
CA PRO A 118 -15.57 7.31 4.16
C PRO A 118 -16.70 8.01 4.93
N ARG A 119 -16.76 9.34 4.82
CA ARG A 119 -17.86 10.12 5.40
C ARG A 119 -19.09 9.89 4.55
N VAL A 120 -20.00 9.06 5.04
CA VAL A 120 -21.29 8.88 4.40
C VAL A 120 -22.08 10.17 4.54
N ARG A 121 -22.58 10.71 3.43
CA ARG A 121 -23.55 11.79 3.50
C ARG A 121 -24.87 11.22 3.99
N LEU A 122 -25.51 11.93 4.91
CA LEU A 122 -26.89 11.61 5.27
C LEU A 122 -27.76 11.84 4.03
N ASN A 123 -28.73 10.94 3.81
CA ASN A 123 -29.66 11.05 2.70
C ASN A 123 -30.40 12.40 2.79
N PRO A 124 -30.49 13.19 1.70
CA PRO A 124 -31.24 14.44 1.70
C PRO A 124 -32.72 14.31 2.03
N SER A 125 -33.29 13.10 1.93
CA SER A 125 -34.67 12.82 2.36
C SER A 125 -34.81 12.55 3.87
N LEU A 126 -33.70 12.56 4.62
CA LEU A 126 -33.73 12.35 6.07
C LEU A 126 -34.24 13.63 6.77
N PRO A 127 -35.27 13.54 7.63
CA PRO A 127 -35.76 14.69 8.38
C PRO A 127 -34.71 15.17 9.38
N ARG A 128 -34.52 16.49 9.52
CA ARG A 128 -33.51 17.08 10.45
C ARG A 128 -33.83 16.89 11.93
N GLY A 129 -35.08 16.52 12.23
CA GLY A 129 -35.63 16.48 13.59
C GLY A 129 -35.98 17.87 14.12
N ALA A 130 -36.97 17.92 15.03
CA ALA A 130 -37.51 19.16 15.58
C ALA A 130 -36.52 19.97 16.44
N GLY A 131 -35.35 19.40 16.77
CA GLY A 131 -34.28 20.07 17.53
C GLY A 131 -33.27 20.86 16.67
N HIS A 132 -33.35 20.78 15.34
CA HIS A 132 -32.42 21.48 14.46
C HIS A 132 -32.79 22.96 14.33
N LYS A 133 -31.91 23.86 14.81
CA LYS A 133 -32.16 25.31 14.87
C LYS A 133 -31.74 26.09 13.61
N GLY A 134 -31.29 25.41 12.55
CA GLY A 134 -30.78 26.02 11.32
C GLY A 134 -31.79 25.97 10.17
N GLY A 135 -32.33 27.12 9.77
CA GLY A 135 -33.20 27.27 8.59
C GLY A 135 -34.59 26.62 8.72
N CYS A 136 -35.47 26.94 7.78
CA CYS A 136 -36.87 26.50 7.75
C CYS A 136 -37.13 25.26 6.89
N LEU A 137 -36.11 24.62 6.28
CA LEU A 137 -36.36 23.41 5.49
C LEU A 137 -36.44 22.17 6.41
N PRO A 138 -37.39 21.25 6.16
CA PRO A 138 -37.61 20.08 7.02
C PRO A 138 -36.55 18.97 6.88
N PHE A 139 -35.82 18.93 5.77
CA PHE A 139 -34.87 17.86 5.43
C PHE A 139 -33.44 18.35 5.30
N ILE A 140 -32.46 17.46 5.50
CA ILE A 140 -31.02 17.78 5.44
C ILE A 140 -30.62 18.24 4.03
N GLU A 141 -29.85 19.32 3.94
CA GLU A 141 -29.35 19.84 2.66
C GLU A 141 -28.08 19.10 2.21
N SER A 142 -28.01 18.69 0.94
CA SER A 142 -26.76 18.24 0.33
C SER A 142 -25.89 19.43 -0.05
N THR A 143 -25.17 20.03 0.90
CA THR A 143 -24.16 21.03 0.54
C THR A 143 -22.95 20.34 -0.11
N PRO A 144 -22.48 20.74 -1.30
CA PRO A 144 -21.27 20.18 -1.88
C PRO A 144 -20.10 20.47 -0.92
N THR A 145 -19.49 19.42 -0.38
CA THR A 145 -18.29 19.55 0.46
C THR A 145 -17.14 19.81 -0.48
N LYS A 146 -16.43 20.93 -0.30
CA LYS A 146 -15.12 21.11 -0.93
C LYS A 146 -14.27 19.88 -0.61
N THR A 147 -13.84 19.19 -1.65
CA THR A 147 -12.89 18.07 -1.62
C THR A 147 -11.54 18.57 -1.13
N VAL A 148 -11.33 18.65 0.19
CA VAL A 148 -10.07 19.18 0.72
C VAL A 148 -9.00 18.09 0.87
N PHE A 149 -9.32 16.79 0.95
CA PHE A 149 -8.27 15.74 0.97
C PHE A 149 -8.76 14.37 0.46
N ALA A 150 -8.87 14.22 -0.86
CA ALA A 150 -8.80 12.90 -1.47
C ALA A 150 -7.78 12.99 -2.61
N PRO A 151 -6.70 12.18 -2.65
CA PRO A 151 -6.12 11.86 -3.94
C PRO A 151 -7.25 11.25 -4.78
N ASP A 152 -7.40 11.74 -6.00
CA ASP A 152 -8.41 11.30 -6.95
C ASP A 152 -8.31 9.78 -7.15
N THR A 153 -9.16 9.02 -6.44
CA THR A 153 -9.46 7.63 -6.73
C THR A 153 -10.87 7.51 -7.28
N SER A 154 -11.31 8.47 -8.10
CA SER A 154 -12.58 8.37 -8.81
C SER A 154 -12.43 7.41 -10.00
N VAL A 155 -12.27 6.12 -9.70
CA VAL A 155 -12.62 5.08 -10.67
C VAL A 155 -14.14 5.08 -10.76
N SER A 156 -14.68 5.82 -11.73
CA SER A 156 -16.09 5.73 -12.10
C SER A 156 -16.34 4.34 -12.68
N PHE A 157 -16.95 3.45 -11.90
CA PHE A 157 -17.62 2.28 -12.44
C PHE A 157 -18.92 2.75 -13.09
N SER A 158 -18.86 3.10 -14.39
CA SER A 158 -20.06 3.18 -15.22
C SER A 158 -20.51 1.76 -15.51
N ASN A 159 -21.54 1.31 -14.80
CA ASN A 159 -22.44 0.30 -15.34
C ASN A 159 -23.61 1.06 -15.98
N GLU A 160 -23.85 0.72 -17.26
CA GLU A 160 -24.81 1.27 -18.23
C GLU A 160 -24.40 2.55 -18.96
#